data_AF-A4X2G2-F1
#
_entry.id   AF-A4X2G2-F1
#
_cell.length_a   1.000
_cell.length_b   1.000
_cell.length_c   1.000
_cell.angle_alpha   90.00
_cell.angle_beta   90.00
_cell.angle_gamma   90.00
#
_symmetry.space_group_name_H-M   'P 1'
#
loop_
_entity.id
_entity.type
_entity.pdbx_description
1 polymer ?
#
loop_
_entity_poly.entity_id
_entity_poly.type
_entity_poly.pdbx_seq_one_letter_code
_entity_poly.pdbx_strand_id
1 'polypeptide(L)'
;MDNAWPVHSPLRHQTLAYDDAHDRIAPHIDVSVGLEEHSATGYTSHLLAATVQFLTEMLIIEISGPVMRLIPEASLYDMPQLRISDS
;
A
#
# COMPACT_ATOMS: atom_id res chain seq x y z
N MET A 1 -23.42 -19.70 17.52
CA MET A 1 -22.54 -20.17 16.44
C MET A 1 -22.14 -18.92 15.71
N ASP A 2 -21.07 -18.30 16.19
CA ASP A 2 -20.66 -16.97 15.75
C ASP A 2 -19.60 -17.16 14.67
N ASN A 3 -20.01 -17.01 13.42
CA ASN A 3 -19.13 -16.93 12.27
C ASN A 3 -18.52 -15.54 12.18
N ALA A 4 -17.72 -15.18 13.19
CA ALA A 4 -16.77 -14.09 13.08
C ALA A 4 -15.64 -14.56 12.16
N TRP A 5 -15.71 -14.17 10.89
CA TRP A 5 -14.52 -14.13 10.05
C TRP A 5 -13.48 -13.26 10.78
N PRO A 6 -12.25 -13.74 11.01
CA PRO A 6 -11.22 -12.88 11.56
C PRO A 6 -10.98 -11.78 10.52
N VAL A 7 -11.37 -10.56 10.87
CA VAL A 7 -10.93 -9.36 10.18
C VAL A 7 -9.43 -9.25 10.46
N HIS A 8 -8.62 -9.99 9.71
CA HIS A 8 -7.29 -9.51 9.37
C HIS A 8 -7.52 -8.35 8.42
N SER A 9 -7.76 -7.17 8.99
CA SER A 9 -7.58 -5.93 8.28
C SER A 9 -6.07 -5.74 8.22
N PRO A 10 -5.39 -6.01 7.10
CA PRO A 10 -4.14 -5.32 6.90
C PRO A 10 -4.58 -3.87 6.73
N LEU A 11 -4.40 -3.08 7.77
CA LEU A 11 -4.11 -1.66 7.68
C LEU A 11 -3.97 -1.19 6.21
N ARG A 12 -5.06 -0.72 5.57
CA ARG A 12 -5.05 -0.22 4.18
C ARG A 12 -4.29 1.10 4.13
N HIS A 13 -2.98 1.04 4.31
CA HIS A 13 -2.11 2.21 4.35
C HIS A 13 -1.27 2.21 3.09
N GLN A 14 -1.56 3.20 2.25
CA GLN A 14 -0.64 3.65 1.22
C GLN A 14 0.65 4.04 1.93
N THR A 15 1.75 3.38 1.61
CA THR A 15 3.04 3.65 2.28
C THR A 15 4.10 3.90 1.24
N LEU A 16 4.86 4.98 1.41
CA LEU A 16 6.11 5.21 0.70
C LEU A 16 7.24 4.95 1.70
N ALA A 17 7.96 3.86 1.52
CA ALA A 17 9.14 3.57 2.33
C ALA A 17 10.41 3.76 1.51
N TYR A 18 11.51 4.07 2.19
CA TYR A 18 12.83 4.08 1.56
C TYR A 18 13.46 2.69 1.60
N ASP A 19 13.96 2.23 0.46
CA ASP A 19 14.74 1.00 0.30
C ASP A 19 16.22 1.37 0.30
N ASP A 20 16.83 1.34 1.49
CA ASP A 20 18.25 1.66 1.71
C ASP A 20 19.19 0.79 0.87
N ALA A 21 18.81 -0.45 0.54
CA ALA A 21 19.68 -1.39 -0.16
C ALA A 21 19.84 -1.06 -1.65
N HIS A 22 18.83 -0.42 -2.25
CA HIS A 22 18.80 -0.09 -3.68
C HIS A 22 18.68 1.42 -3.93
N ASP A 23 18.80 2.24 -2.88
CA ASP A 23 18.76 3.71 -2.94
C ASP A 23 17.52 4.24 -3.67
N ARG A 24 16.33 3.75 -3.30
CA ARG A 24 15.07 4.07 -4.00
C ARG A 24 13.87 4.17 -3.08
N ILE A 25 12.82 4.82 -3.56
CA ILE A 25 11.50 4.80 -2.91
C ILE A 25 10.76 3.52 -3.32
N ALA A 26 10.22 2.81 -2.34
CA ALA A 26 9.40 1.61 -2.50
C ALA A 26 7.93 1.92 -2.12
N PRO A 27 7.07 2.22 -3.11
CA PRO A 27 5.65 2.47 -2.86
C PRO A 27 4.89 1.15 -2.66
N HIS A 28 4.02 1.10 -1.66
CA HIS A 28 2.94 0.13 -1.54
C HIS A 28 1.62 0.89 -1.65
N ILE A 29 1.00 0.80 -2.83
CA ILE A 29 -0.22 1.56 -3.14
C ILE A 29 -1.33 0.59 -3.55
N ASP A 30 -2.49 0.70 -2.89
CA ASP A 30 -3.74 0.06 -3.32
C ASP A 30 -4.67 1.12 -3.91
N VAL A 31 -5.37 0.81 -5.00
CA VAL A 31 -6.30 1.74 -5.64
C VAL A 31 -7.68 1.13 -5.77
N SER A 32 -8.69 1.98 -5.65
CA SER A 32 -10.07 1.68 -6.05
C SER A 32 -10.44 2.55 -7.25
N VAL A 33 -10.84 1.94 -8.37
CA VAL A 33 -11.24 2.64 -9.60
C VAL A 33 -12.65 2.23 -10.02
N GLY A 34 -13.42 3.19 -10.54
CA GLY A 34 -14.77 2.96 -11.07
C GLY A 34 -14.79 3.08 -12.59
N LEU A 35 -15.54 2.21 -13.26
CA LEU A 35 -15.81 2.30 -14.70
C LEU A 35 -17.15 3.03 -14.94
N GLU A 36 -17.09 4.22 -15.54
CA GLU A 36 -18.27 5.06 -15.76
C GLU A 36 -19.32 4.37 -16.64
N GLU A 37 -18.88 3.70 -17.71
CA GLU A 37 -19.74 2.99 -18.65
C GLU A 37 -20.46 1.77 -18.02
N HIS A 38 -20.05 1.37 -16.82
CA HIS A 38 -20.62 0.28 -16.04
C HIS A 38 -21.24 0.76 -14.72
N SER A 39 -21.87 1.94 -14.71
CA SER A 39 -22.50 2.52 -13.52
C SER A 39 -21.54 2.66 -12.32
N ALA A 40 -20.30 3.04 -12.58
CA ALA A 40 -19.23 3.14 -11.59
C ALA A 40 -18.92 1.82 -10.85
N THR A 41 -19.01 0.67 -11.55
CA THR A 41 -18.55 -0.61 -11.00
C THR A 41 -17.10 -0.49 -10.52
N GLY A 42 -16.87 -0.80 -9.25
CA GLY A 42 -15.59 -0.59 -8.57
C GLY A 42 -14.66 -1.81 -8.60
N TYR A 43 -13.40 -1.58 -8.93
CA TYR A 43 -12.31 -2.56 -8.82
C TYR A 43 -11.31 -2.07 -7.79
N THR A 44 -10.87 -2.94 -6.88
CA THR A 44 -9.89 -2.61 -5.83
C THR A 44 -8.76 -3.62 -5.84
N SER A 45 -7.52 -3.14 -5.95
CA SER A 45 -6.33 -4.00 -5.93
C SER A 45 -5.04 -3.20 -5.69
N HIS A 46 -3.92 -3.91 -5.66
CA HIS A 46 -2.59 -3.33 -5.66
C HIS A 46 -2.30 -2.62 -6.98
N LEU A 47 -1.77 -1.40 -6.92
CA LEU A 47 -1.44 -0.59 -8.08
C LEU A 47 -0.06 -0.97 -8.63
N LEU A 48 -0.04 -1.71 -9.74
CA LEU A 48 1.20 -2.01 -10.47
C LEU A 48 1.64 -0.86 -11.38
N ALA A 49 0.69 -0.29 -12.11
CA ALA A 49 0.89 0.84 -13.00
C ALA A 49 -0.47 1.48 -13.32
N ALA A 50 -0.50 2.79 -13.51
CA ALA A 50 -1.64 3.51 -14.07
C ALA A 50 -1.15 4.73 -14.86
N THR A 51 -2.01 5.22 -15.75
CA THR A 51 -1.80 6.49 -16.44
C THR A 51 -2.81 7.49 -15.90
N VAL A 52 -2.34 8.66 -15.46
CA VAL A 52 -3.20 9.78 -15.09
C VAL A 52 -3.78 10.38 -16.38
N GLN A 53 -5.09 10.31 -16.56
CA GLN A 53 -5.75 10.85 -17.75
C GLN A 53 -6.01 12.36 -17.65
N PHE A 54 -6.26 12.85 -16.44
CA PHE A 54 -6.58 14.27 -16.19
C PHE A 54 -5.78 14.83 -15.02
N LEU A 55 -6.12 14.44 -13.79
CA LEU A 55 -5.52 14.93 -12.55
C LEU A 55 -5.45 13.79 -11.54
N THR A 56 -4.40 13.79 -10.73
CA THR A 56 -4.35 13.06 -9.46
C THR A 56 -4.01 14.05 -8.36
N GLU A 57 -4.75 14.00 -7.26
CA GLU A 57 -4.47 14.78 -6.06
C GLU A 57 -4.06 13.81 -4.96
N MET A 58 -2.88 14.01 -4.39
CA MET A 58 -2.33 13.14 -3.36
C MET A 58 -1.83 13.97 -2.18
N LEU A 59 -2.17 13.52 -0.97
CA LEU A 59 -1.56 14.00 0.26
C LEU A 59 -0.41 13.06 0.61
N ILE A 60 0.80 13.62 0.67
CA ILE A 60 2.00 12.90 1.14
C ILE A 60 2.36 13.48 2.50
N ILE A 61 2.46 12.60 3.49
CA ILE A 61 2.75 12.96 4.87
C ILE A 61 4.08 12.32 5.24
N GLU A 62 5.07 13.16 5.55
CA GLU A 62 6.33 12.69 6.10
C GLU A 62 6.12 12.27 7.56
N ILE A 63 6.67 11.10 7.90
CA ILE A 63 6.70 10.60 9.27
C ILE A 63 8.15 10.64 9.74
N SER A 64 8.45 11.56 10.66
CA SER A 64 9.80 11.74 11.21
C SER A 64 10.20 10.69 12.25
N GLY A 65 9.24 9.87 12.69
CA GLY A 65 9.43 8.81 13.67
C GLY A 65 8.08 8.17 14.05
N PRO A 66 8.03 6.89 14.44
CA PRO A 66 9.13 5.93 14.53
C PRO A 66 9.71 5.55 13.15
N VAL A 67 10.86 4.88 13.12
CA VAL A 67 11.46 4.42 11.86
C VAL A 67 10.60 3.32 11.27
N MET A 68 10.23 3.48 10.00
CA MET A 68 9.39 2.54 9.25
C MET A 68 10.13 2.05 8.01
N ARG A 69 10.29 0.73 7.88
CA ARG A 69 10.96 0.10 6.73
C ARG A 69 10.10 -1.01 6.13
N LEU A 70 10.15 -1.16 4.81
CA LEU A 70 9.63 -2.33 4.11
C LEU A 70 10.75 -3.36 3.99
N ILE A 71 10.63 -4.48 4.72
CA ILE A 71 11.63 -5.56 4.71
C ILE A 71 11.03 -6.79 4.01
N PRO A 72 11.65 -7.30 2.93
CA PRO A 72 11.24 -8.55 2.29
C PRO A 72 11.24 -9.72 3.29
N GLU A 73 10.18 -10.53 3.26
CA GLU A 73 10.05 -11.70 4.12
C GLU A 73 10.08 -12.97 3.26
N ALA A 74 11.18 -13.72 3.33
CA ALA A 74 11.42 -14.89 2.49
C ALA A 74 10.36 -15.98 2.67
N SER A 75 9.81 -16.12 3.88
CA SER A 75 8.71 -17.06 4.15
C SER A 75 7.38 -16.67 3.48
N LEU A 76 7.29 -15.45 2.93
CA LEU A 76 6.12 -14.89 2.27
C LEU A 76 6.40 -14.51 0.82
N TYR A 77 7.19 -15.31 0.10
CA TYR A 77 7.55 -15.06 -1.31
C TYR A 77 8.22 -13.69 -1.51
N ASP A 78 9.06 -13.29 -0.56
CA ASP A 78 9.76 -12.00 -0.53
C ASP A 78 8.82 -10.77 -0.53
N MET A 79 7.55 -10.95 -0.17
CA MET A 79 6.58 -9.86 -0.03
C MET A 79 7.05 -8.89 1.07
N PRO A 80 7.31 -7.61 0.74
CA PRO A 80 7.80 -6.64 1.71
C PRO A 80 6.80 -6.42 2.85
N GLN A 81 7.26 -6.59 4.09
CA GLN A 81 6.49 -6.36 5.31
C GLN A 81 6.88 -5.03 5.94
N LEU A 82 5.90 -4.25 6.38
CA LEU A 82 6.16 -3.04 7.16
C LEU A 82 6.69 -3.42 8.54
N ARG A 83 7.91 -2.97 8.85
CA ARG A 83 8.55 -3.08 10.15
C ARG A 83 8.64 -1.71 10.78
N ILE A 84 8.17 -1.59 12.02
CA ILE A 84 8.15 -0.36 12.79
C ILE A 84 9.10 -0.55 13.96
N SER A 85 10.03 0.39 14.16
CA SER A 85 10.99 0.38 15.26
C SER A 85 11.19 1.78 15.80
N ASP A 86 11.47 1.89 17.09
CA ASP A 86 11.87 3.17 17.68
C ASP A 86 13.17 3.68 17.04
N SER A 87 13.33 5.01 17.06
CA SER A 87 14.51 5.74 16.58
C SER A 87 15.68 5.66 17.56
#